data_AF-A0A388RFA3-F1
#
_entry.id   AF-A0A388RFA3-F1
#
_cell.length_a   1.000
_cell.length_b   1.000
_cell.length_c   1.000
_cell.angle_alpha   90.00
_cell.angle_beta   90.00
_cell.angle_gamma   90.00
#
_symmetry.space_group_name_H-M   'P 1'
#
loop_
_entity.id
_entity.type
_entity.pdbx_description
1 polymer ?
#
loop_
_entity_poly.entity_id
_entity_poly.type
_entity_poly.pdbx_seq_one_letter_code
_entity_poly.pdbx_strand_id
1 'polypeptide(L)'
;MPRLTHIDLRSDPDAAFYLKHEVVDVAFATEAGELISREGPNRYQPGDALITSPAGDRWCVSRDRFDPKYDAIPPLEHGQDGTYRNKPIPVLAREMHEAFSIERSAGGDVLHGKPGDWLMQYAPGDYGITERARFEQVYRPLQD
;
A
#
# COMPACT_ATOMS: atom_id res chain seq x y z
N MET A 1 6.21 -23.38 4.25
CA MET A 1 6.24 -21.92 4.03
C MET A 1 7.35 -21.33 4.88
N PRO A 2 8.46 -20.88 4.28
CA PRO A 2 9.54 -20.19 4.98
C PRO A 2 9.10 -18.83 5.51
N ARG A 3 9.69 -18.44 6.65
CA ARG A 3 9.60 -17.09 7.21
C ARG A 3 10.89 -16.34 6.86
N LEU A 4 10.76 -15.20 6.20
CA LEU A 4 11.86 -14.30 5.88
C LEU A 4 12.19 -13.44 7.12
N THR A 5 13.43 -13.49 7.59
CA THR A 5 13.89 -12.74 8.78
C THR A 5 15.09 -11.82 8.52
N HIS A 6 15.78 -11.98 7.38
CA HIS A 6 17.02 -11.27 7.05
C HIS A 6 17.06 -10.75 5.61
N ILE A 7 15.89 -10.58 4.98
CA ILE A 7 15.81 -10.08 3.60
C ILE A 7 15.93 -8.55 3.56
N ASP A 8 16.68 -8.02 2.61
CA ASP A 8 16.78 -6.59 2.34
C ASP A 8 16.84 -6.37 0.82
N LEU A 9 15.74 -5.88 0.25
CA LEU A 9 15.57 -5.72 -1.19
C LEU A 9 16.56 -4.70 -1.77
N ARG A 10 17.15 -3.84 -0.94
CA ARG A 10 18.20 -2.89 -1.37
C ARG A 10 19.47 -3.60 -1.86
N SER A 11 19.68 -4.84 -1.43
CA SER A 11 20.81 -5.69 -1.80
C SER A 11 20.40 -6.90 -2.64
N ASP A 12 19.12 -7.00 -3.00
CA ASP A 12 18.56 -8.13 -3.71
C ASP A 12 18.65 -7.88 -5.23
N PRO A 13 19.37 -8.72 -5.99
CA PRO A 13 19.52 -8.52 -7.43
C PRO A 13 18.22 -8.74 -8.21
N ASP A 14 17.23 -9.41 -7.63
CA ASP A 14 15.92 -9.64 -8.26
C ASP A 14 14.92 -8.52 -7.91
N ALA A 15 15.30 -7.55 -7.08
CA ALA A 15 14.46 -6.41 -6.74
C ALA A 15 14.73 -5.21 -7.66
N ALA A 16 13.67 -4.46 -7.97
CA ALA A 16 13.76 -3.21 -8.70
C ALA A 16 12.90 -2.12 -8.04
N PHE A 17 13.15 -0.86 -8.40
CA PHE A 17 12.29 0.24 -7.97
C PHE A 17 11.04 0.33 -8.84
N TYR A 18 9.91 0.56 -8.17
CA TYR A 18 8.62 0.77 -8.79
C TYR A 18 7.94 2.02 -8.25
N LEU A 19 7.18 2.68 -9.10
CA LEU A 19 6.27 3.75 -8.73
C LEU A 19 4.84 3.24 -8.72
N LYS A 20 4.10 3.59 -7.67
CA LYS A 20 2.65 3.41 -7.66
C LYS A 20 1.99 4.50 -8.51
N HIS A 21 1.00 4.11 -9.28
CA HIS A 21 0.16 4.95 -10.13
C HIS A 21 -1.29 4.54 -9.91
N GLU A 22 -1.92 5.19 -8.95
CA GLU A 22 -3.30 4.91 -8.55
C GLU A 22 -4.02 6.24 -8.32
N VAL A 23 -5.22 6.30 -8.87
CA VAL A 23 -6.21 7.35 -8.62
C VAL A 23 -7.33 6.71 -7.82
N VAL A 24 -7.74 7.36 -6.74
CA VAL A 24 -8.75 6.86 -5.80
C VAL A 24 -9.73 7.97 -5.44
N ASP A 25 -10.94 7.59 -5.06
CA ASP A 25 -11.90 8.50 -4.45
C ASP A 25 -11.76 8.46 -2.94
N VAL A 26 -11.78 9.63 -2.31
CA VAL A 26 -11.56 9.81 -0.88
C VAL A 26 -12.69 10.62 -0.29
N ALA A 27 -13.23 10.15 0.83
CA ALA A 27 -14.02 10.94 1.74
C ALA A 27 -13.32 11.02 3.09
N PHE A 28 -13.34 12.15 3.77
CA PHE A 28 -12.81 12.26 5.12
C PHE A 28 -13.90 11.99 6.13
N ALA A 29 -13.65 11.05 7.04
CA ALA A 29 -14.61 10.67 8.06
C ALA A 29 -14.99 11.87 8.93
N THR A 30 -16.29 12.10 9.14
CA THR A 30 -16.79 13.13 10.05
C THR A 30 -17.10 12.57 11.45
N GLU A 31 -17.21 11.24 11.54
CA GLU A 31 -17.48 10.48 12.76
C GLU A 31 -16.60 9.22 12.82
N ALA A 32 -16.44 8.66 14.01
CA ALA A 32 -15.74 7.39 14.18
C ALA A 32 -16.57 6.23 13.64
N GLY A 33 -15.92 5.21 13.09
CA GLY A 33 -16.63 4.08 12.51
C GLY A 33 -15.72 2.92 12.12
N GLU A 34 -16.29 2.02 11.32
CA GLU A 34 -15.63 0.85 10.79
C GLU A 34 -16.12 0.59 9.36
N LEU A 35 -15.25 0.10 8.50
CA LEU A 35 -15.60 -0.41 7.18
C LEU A 35 -14.98 -1.79 6.98
N ILE A 36 -15.52 -2.56 6.04
CA ILE A 36 -14.94 -3.85 5.66
C ILE A 36 -13.97 -3.61 4.50
N SER A 37 -12.68 -3.79 4.77
CA SER A 37 -11.64 -3.87 3.74
C SER A 37 -11.47 -5.31 3.26
N ARG A 38 -10.65 -5.53 2.22
CA ARG A 38 -10.35 -6.88 1.73
C ARG A 38 -9.69 -7.74 2.79
N GLU A 39 -8.94 -7.11 3.69
CA GLU A 39 -8.17 -7.75 4.76
C GLU A 39 -8.97 -7.90 6.06
N GLY A 40 -10.19 -7.33 6.12
CA GLY A 40 -11.08 -7.40 7.28
C GLY A 40 -11.58 -6.03 7.76
N PRO A 41 -12.20 -5.97 8.95
CA PRO A 41 -12.70 -4.72 9.51
C PRO A 41 -11.56 -3.71 9.73
N ASN A 42 -11.76 -2.49 9.25
CA ASN A 42 -10.81 -1.39 9.33
C ASN A 42 -11.50 -0.20 10.00
N ARG A 43 -11.06 0.12 11.23
CA ARG A 43 -11.65 1.17 12.07
C ARG A 43 -11.01 2.52 11.78
N TYR A 44 -11.80 3.58 11.87
CA TYR A 44 -11.37 4.94 11.62
C TYR A 44 -11.96 5.93 12.62
N GLN A 45 -11.31 7.09 12.72
CA GLN A 45 -11.69 8.25 13.52
C GLN A 45 -12.06 9.42 12.62
N PRO A 46 -12.75 10.46 13.16
CA PRO A 46 -12.96 11.69 12.42
C PRO A 46 -11.65 12.27 11.88
N GLY A 47 -11.64 12.65 10.60
CA GLY A 47 -10.49 13.17 9.87
C GLY A 47 -9.71 12.12 9.08
N ASP A 48 -9.90 10.83 9.34
CA ASP A 48 -9.26 9.76 8.59
C ASP A 48 -9.81 9.70 7.15
N ALA A 49 -8.94 9.32 6.21
CA ALA A 49 -9.29 9.16 4.81
C ALA A 49 -9.98 7.81 4.58
N LEU A 50 -11.21 7.82 4.09
CA LEU A 50 -11.96 6.66 3.61
C LEU A 50 -11.76 6.55 2.11
N ILE A 51 -10.93 5.60 1.69
CA ILE A 51 -10.48 5.47 0.31
C ILE A 51 -11.30 4.41 -0.40
N THR A 52 -11.68 4.69 -1.64
CA THR A 52 -12.30 3.75 -2.58
C THR A 52 -11.42 3.63 -3.82
N SER A 53 -10.97 2.40 -4.12
CA SER A 53 -10.25 2.13 -5.36
C SER A 53 -11.20 2.15 -6.57
N PRO A 54 -10.67 2.28 -7.80
CA PRO A 54 -11.47 2.12 -9.02
C PRO A 54 -12.15 0.75 -9.14
N ALA A 55 -11.60 -0.29 -8.49
CA ALA A 55 -12.18 -1.63 -8.45
C ALA A 55 -13.29 -1.78 -7.38
N GLY A 56 -13.57 -0.73 -6.59
CA GLY A 56 -14.59 -0.73 -5.55
C GLY A 56 -14.12 -1.20 -4.17
N ASP A 57 -12.87 -1.66 -4.03
CA ASP A 57 -12.31 -1.97 -2.71
C ASP A 57 -12.27 -0.70 -1.85
N ARG A 58 -12.61 -0.84 -0.56
CA ARG A 58 -12.61 0.27 0.40
C ARG A 58 -11.68 -0.01 1.56
N TRP A 59 -10.97 1.00 2.02
CA TRP A 59 -10.15 0.94 3.23
C TRP A 59 -10.05 2.33 3.87
N CYS A 60 -9.70 2.42 5.16
CA CYS A 60 -9.36 3.69 5.77
C CYS A 60 -7.85 3.82 6.01
N VAL A 61 -7.36 5.05 5.95
CA VAL A 61 -5.99 5.44 6.24
C VAL A 61 -6.06 6.64 7.18
N SER A 62 -5.29 6.58 8.28
CA SER A 62 -5.22 7.70 9.20
C SER A 62 -4.69 8.96 8.52
N ARG A 63 -5.16 10.14 8.95
CA ARG A 63 -4.86 11.42 8.27
C ARG A 63 -3.35 11.68 8.14
N ASP A 64 -2.61 11.41 9.20
CA ASP A 64 -1.14 11.52 9.29
C ASP A 64 -0.40 10.62 8.29
N ARG A 65 -0.97 9.46 7.94
CA ARG A 65 -0.43 8.55 6.91
C ARG A 65 -0.90 8.92 5.50
N PHE A 66 -2.07 9.54 5.38
CA PHE A 66 -2.66 9.94 4.11
C PHE A 66 -1.94 11.15 3.50
N ASP A 67 -1.82 12.24 4.26
CA ASP A 67 -1.26 13.52 3.78
C ASP A 67 0.14 13.41 3.13
N PRO A 68 1.10 12.64 3.69
CA PRO A 68 2.40 12.48 3.04
C PRO A 68 2.37 11.57 1.80
N LYS A 69 1.29 10.84 1.53
CA LYS A 69 1.21 9.80 0.49
C LYS A 69 0.31 10.15 -0.70
N TYR A 70 -0.56 11.16 -0.58
CA TYR A 70 -1.53 11.50 -1.60
C TYR A 70 -1.50 12.99 -1.95
N ASP A 71 -1.83 13.30 -3.21
CA ASP A 71 -2.10 14.64 -3.71
C ASP A 71 -3.55 14.71 -4.21
N ALA A 72 -4.27 15.77 -3.84
CA ALA A 72 -5.56 16.08 -4.45
C ALA A 72 -5.39 16.36 -5.94
N ILE A 73 -6.30 15.85 -6.78
CA ILE A 73 -6.30 16.17 -8.21
C ILE A 73 -7.05 17.50 -8.42
N PRO A 74 -6.42 18.53 -9.01
CA PRO A 74 -7.08 19.81 -9.27
C PRO A 74 -8.40 19.64 -10.04
N PRO A 75 -9.43 20.43 -9.74
CA PRO A 75 -9.41 21.63 -8.89
C PRO A 75 -9.60 21.37 -7.38
N LEU A 76 -9.58 20.11 -6.94
CA LEU A 76 -9.77 19.76 -5.53
C LEU A 76 -8.64 20.32 -4.65
N GLU A 77 -8.98 20.89 -3.50
CA GLU A 77 -8.00 21.25 -2.48
C GLU A 77 -7.71 20.06 -1.55
N HIS A 78 -6.45 19.93 -1.12
CA HIS A 78 -6.05 18.83 -0.25
C HIS A 78 -6.79 18.88 1.09
N GLY A 79 -7.44 17.77 1.46
CA GLY A 79 -8.29 17.67 2.63
C GLY A 79 -9.79 17.80 2.36
N GLN A 80 -10.20 18.03 1.11
CA GLN A 80 -11.61 17.95 0.67
C GLN A 80 -11.93 16.57 0.10
N ASP A 81 -13.18 16.14 0.23
CA ASP A 81 -13.68 14.91 -0.39
C ASP A 81 -13.57 15.00 -1.92
N GLY A 82 -13.08 13.94 -2.55
CA GLY A 82 -12.95 13.88 -4.00
C GLY A 82 -11.81 12.97 -4.44
N THR A 83 -11.30 13.23 -5.65
CA THR A 83 -10.33 12.36 -6.29
C THR A 83 -8.89 12.73 -5.92
N TYR A 84 -8.12 11.73 -5.49
CA TYR A 84 -6.71 11.85 -5.13
C TYR A 84 -5.86 10.89 -5.96
N ARG A 85 -4.60 11.24 -6.14
CA ARG A 85 -3.57 10.33 -6.67
C ARG A 85 -2.53 10.07 -5.60
N ASN A 86 -1.93 8.87 -5.60
CA ASN A 86 -0.76 8.66 -4.77
C ASN A 86 0.41 9.52 -5.26
N LYS A 87 1.22 10.02 -4.34
CA LYS A 87 2.51 10.62 -4.65
C LYS A 87 3.43 9.55 -5.26
N PRO A 88 4.27 9.90 -6.25
CA PRO A 88 5.17 8.96 -6.92
C PRO A 88 6.38 8.66 -6.02
N ILE A 89 6.14 7.94 -4.92
CA ILE A 89 7.18 7.50 -3.99
C ILE A 89 7.70 6.14 -4.47
N PRO A 90 8.99 6.00 -4.81
CA PRO A 90 9.58 4.72 -5.18
C PRO A 90 9.49 3.69 -4.06
N VAL A 91 9.19 2.46 -4.42
CA VAL A 91 9.24 1.29 -3.53
C VAL A 91 10.11 0.22 -4.18
N LEU A 92 10.94 -0.47 -3.41
CA LEU A 92 11.62 -1.67 -3.90
C LEU A 92 10.61 -2.82 -3.90
N ALA A 93 10.56 -3.58 -4.98
CA ALA A 93 9.71 -4.75 -5.06
C ALA A 93 10.39 -5.91 -5.78
N ARG A 94 10.05 -7.12 -5.34
CA ARG A 94 10.49 -8.39 -5.91
C ARG A 94 9.31 -9.34 -6.03
N GLU A 95 9.16 -9.98 -7.18
CA GLU A 95 8.19 -11.06 -7.35
C GLU A 95 8.69 -12.32 -6.63
N MET A 96 7.81 -12.93 -5.83
CA MET A 96 8.13 -14.13 -5.06
C MET A 96 7.57 -15.37 -5.75
N HIS A 97 8.42 -16.34 -6.08
CA HIS A 97 8.01 -17.56 -6.79
C HIS A 97 7.59 -18.72 -5.87
N GLU A 98 7.76 -18.56 -4.55
CA GLU A 98 7.37 -19.54 -3.54
C GLU A 98 6.51 -18.87 -2.45
N ALA A 99 5.69 -19.65 -1.74
CA ALA A 99 4.92 -19.14 -0.61
C ALA A 99 5.86 -18.70 0.53
N PHE A 100 5.59 -17.57 1.17
CA PHE A 100 6.47 -16.99 2.19
C PHE A 100 5.68 -16.26 3.27
N SER A 101 6.34 -15.97 4.39
CA SER A 101 5.85 -15.01 5.36
C SER A 101 6.94 -14.06 5.83
N ILE A 102 6.56 -12.87 6.27
CA ILE A 102 7.48 -11.84 6.76
C ILE A 102 6.76 -10.97 7.79
N GLU A 103 7.47 -10.43 8.78
CA GLU A 103 6.89 -9.37 9.61
C GLU A 103 6.82 -8.08 8.81
N ARG A 104 5.69 -7.36 8.88
CA ARG A 104 5.54 -6.02 8.28
C ARG A 104 6.64 -5.09 8.80
N SER A 105 6.90 -5.15 10.10
CA SER A 105 7.99 -4.48 10.78
C SER A 105 8.35 -5.26 12.04
N ALA A 106 9.50 -4.97 12.68
CA ALA A 106 9.93 -5.69 13.87
C ALA A 106 8.83 -5.72 14.95
N GLY A 107 8.34 -6.92 15.28
CA GLY A 107 7.26 -7.11 16.26
C GLY A 107 5.85 -6.71 15.79
N GLY A 108 5.69 -6.38 14.50
CA GLY A 108 4.41 -6.11 13.86
C GLY A 108 3.72 -7.37 13.32
N ASP A 109 2.64 -7.16 12.56
CA ASP A 109 1.87 -8.27 11.96
C ASP A 109 2.71 -9.12 11.02
N VAL A 110 2.46 -10.43 11.03
CA VAL A 110 3.04 -11.36 10.05
C VAL A 110 2.18 -11.37 8.80
N LEU A 111 2.78 -10.97 7.68
CA LEU A 111 2.19 -11.02 6.36
C LEU A 111 2.48 -12.38 5.72
N HIS A 112 1.53 -12.89 4.94
CA HIS A 112 1.62 -14.18 4.26
C HIS A 112 1.41 -13.97 2.76
N GLY A 113 2.36 -14.43 1.95
CA GLY A 113 2.30 -14.35 0.50
C GLY A 113 2.26 -15.75 -0.14
N LYS A 114 1.59 -15.85 -1.28
CA LYS A 114 1.57 -17.05 -2.13
C LYS A 114 2.53 -16.87 -3.32
N PRO A 115 2.87 -17.95 -4.05
CA PRO A 115 3.63 -17.84 -5.29
C PRO A 115 2.98 -16.85 -6.27
N GLY A 116 3.79 -15.94 -6.79
CA GLY A 116 3.39 -14.84 -7.68
C GLY A 116 3.08 -13.53 -6.95
N ASP A 117 2.95 -13.52 -5.63
CA ASP A 117 2.81 -12.26 -4.90
C ASP A 117 4.13 -11.48 -4.91
N TRP A 118 4.02 -10.16 -4.79
CA TRP A 118 5.14 -9.24 -4.74
C TRP A 118 5.45 -8.87 -3.30
N LEU A 119 6.70 -9.08 -2.89
CA LEU A 119 7.26 -8.51 -1.68
C LEU A 119 7.73 -7.08 -1.98
N MET A 120 7.30 -6.13 -1.16
CA MET A 120 7.68 -4.72 -1.25
C MET A 120 8.46 -4.30 0.00
N GLN A 121 9.40 -3.37 -0.16
CA GLN A 121 10.12 -2.73 0.95
C GLN A 121 10.01 -1.21 0.85
N TYR A 122 9.32 -0.61 1.81
CA TYR A 122 9.10 0.84 1.89
C TYR A 122 10.25 1.58 2.59
N ALA A 123 10.88 0.92 3.56
CA ALA A 123 12.03 1.38 4.31
C ALA A 123 12.81 0.17 4.87
N PRO A 124 14.03 0.35 5.42
CA PRO A 124 14.73 -0.74 6.08
C PRO A 124 13.88 -1.36 7.20
N GLY A 125 13.53 -2.64 7.06
CA GLY A 125 12.66 -3.34 8.02
C GLY A 125 11.16 -3.02 7.91
N ASP A 126 10.69 -2.35 6.86
CA ASP A 126 9.27 -2.06 6.61
C ASP A 126 8.82 -2.69 5.28
N TYR A 127 7.99 -3.73 5.37
CA TYR A 127 7.63 -4.58 4.26
C TYR A 127 6.12 -4.62 4.01
N GLY A 128 5.76 -4.88 2.75
CA GLY A 128 4.39 -5.15 2.32
C GLY A 128 4.33 -6.35 1.38
N ILE A 129 3.14 -6.94 1.25
CA ILE A 129 2.86 -7.95 0.23
C ILE A 129 1.67 -7.45 -0.60
N THR A 130 1.71 -7.67 -1.91
CA THR A 130 0.54 -7.46 -2.76
C THR A 130 0.45 -8.56 -3.82
N GLU A 131 -0.77 -8.92 -4.19
CA GLU A 131 -1.00 -9.93 -5.23
C GLU A 131 -0.52 -9.42 -6.60
N ARG A 132 -0.08 -10.35 -7.47
CA ARG A 132 0.41 -10.04 -8.82
C ARG A 132 -0.51 -9.09 -9.59
N ALA A 133 -1.80 -9.45 -9.70
CA ALA A 133 -2.75 -8.70 -10.49
C ALA A 133 -2.89 -7.25 -10.00
N ARG A 134 -2.90 -7.05 -8.67
CA ARG A 134 -2.94 -5.70 -8.09
C ARG A 134 -1.63 -4.97 -8.33
N PHE A 135 -0.48 -5.63 -8.17
CA PHE A 135 0.83 -5.03 -8.42
C PHE A 135 0.94 -4.52 -9.86
N GLU A 136 0.69 -5.39 -10.84
CA GLU A 136 0.76 -5.05 -12.27
C GLU A 136 -0.25 -3.98 -12.67
N GLN A 137 -1.40 -3.92 -12.00
CA GLN A 137 -2.40 -2.89 -12.27
C GLN A 137 -1.88 -1.49 -11.90
N VAL A 138 -1.27 -1.33 -10.72
CA VAL A 138 -0.98 -0.01 -10.14
C VAL A 138 0.51 0.33 -10.02
N TYR A 139 1.44 -0.59 -10.24
CA TYR A 139 2.88 -0.31 -10.18
C TYR A 139 3.52 -0.33 -11.55
N ARG A 140 4.44 0.59 -11.78
CA ARG A 140 5.26 0.65 -13.00
C ARG A 140 6.73 0.67 -12.59
N PRO A 141 7.62 -0.05 -13.30
CA PRO A 141 9.05 0.06 -13.06
C PRO A 141 9.47 1.53 -13.13
N LEU A 142 10.25 1.97 -12.15
CA LEU A 142 10.97 3.23 -12.25
C LEU A 142 12.08 3.01 -13.29
N GLN A 143 11.88 3.51 -14.50
CA GLN A 143 12.92 3.51 -15.52
C GLN A 143 13.97 4.56 -15.15
N ASP A 144 15.25 4.20 -15.29
CA ASP A 144 16.38 5.14 -15.23
C ASP A 144 16.36 6.15 -16.39
#